data_AF-A0A936E3I9-F1
#
_entry.id   AF-A0A936E3I9-F1
#
_cell.length_a   1.000
_cell.length_b   1.000
_cell.length_c   1.000
_cell.angle_alpha   90.00
_cell.angle_beta   90.00
_cell.angle_gamma   90.00
#
_symmetry.space_group_name_H-M   'P 1'
#
loop_
_entity.id
_entity.type
_entity.pdbx_description
1 polymer ?
#
loop_
_entity_poly.entity_id
_entity_poly.type
_entity_poly.pdbx_seq_one_letter_code
_entity_poly.pdbx_strand_id
1 'polypeptide(L)'
;MIKNDHDISYGYSVMGWIHSWFSAVINKNIIVLTGVLVFLLPFVRIKLYKESMFTYLVLCSILIWIVIFNHKTESPTFIIAMAGVALWFVRSEKNTLNIILFVLAFTLTSLSPTDLFPEYLRDEFVHPYSLKAFPCILIWCKIIYDMMALKSENQVNPLTGQTN
;
A
#
# COMPACT_ATOMS: atom_id res chain seq x y z
N MET A 1 17.62 -2.22 37.29
CA MET A 1 17.08 -1.48 36.12
C MET A 1 17.51 -2.19 34.86
N ILE A 2 16.73 -3.18 34.40
CA ILE A 2 16.86 -3.78 33.07
C ILE A 2 15.43 -3.92 32.54
N LYS A 3 14.91 -2.79 32.05
CA LYS A 3 13.63 -2.65 31.34
C LYS A 3 13.79 -1.37 30.54
N ASN A 4 14.58 -1.40 29.47
CA ASN A 4 14.48 -0.39 28.40
C ASN A 4 15.19 -0.73 27.09
N ASP A 5 15.93 -1.83 26.98
CA ASP A 5 16.42 -2.30 25.67
C ASP A 5 15.36 -3.13 24.93
N HIS A 6 14.16 -2.57 24.78
CA HIS A 6 13.43 -2.89 23.57
C HIS A 6 14.12 -2.08 22.46
N ASP A 7 15.09 -2.71 21.81
CA ASP A 7 15.54 -2.32 20.47
C ASP A 7 14.33 -2.35 19.56
N ILE A 8 13.58 -1.25 19.54
CA ILE A 8 12.50 -1.04 18.60
C ILE A 8 13.20 -0.64 17.30
N SER A 9 13.71 -1.64 16.58
CA SER A 9 14.14 -1.47 15.20
C SER A 9 12.89 -1.23 14.36
N TYR A 10 12.45 0.02 14.27
CA TYR A 10 11.37 0.46 13.39
C TYR A 10 11.85 0.31 11.94
N GLY A 11 11.76 -0.90 11.36
CA GLY A 11 12.10 -1.12 9.95
C GLY A 11 11.22 -0.31 9.00
N TYR A 12 11.46 -0.45 7.69
CA TYR A 12 10.76 0.27 6.61
C TYR A 12 9.27 -0.11 6.48
N SER A 13 8.47 0.29 7.45
CA SER A 13 7.05 -0.08 7.59
C SER A 13 6.18 1.16 7.83
N VAL A 14 4.85 0.99 7.74
CA VAL A 14 3.87 2.04 8.12
C VAL A 14 4.18 2.63 9.49
N MET A 15 4.68 1.80 10.41
CA MET A 15 5.06 2.21 11.75
C MET A 15 6.26 3.19 11.74
N GLY A 16 7.30 2.89 10.96
CA GLY A 16 8.45 3.78 10.77
C GLY A 16 8.05 5.11 10.13
N TRP A 17 7.14 5.07 9.16
CA TRP A 17 6.61 6.29 8.52
C TRP A 17 5.83 7.18 9.49
N ILE A 18 4.88 6.61 10.26
CA ILE A 18 4.09 7.36 11.26
C ILE A 18 4.99 7.95 12.35
N HIS A 19 5.94 7.17 12.86
CA HIS A 19 6.85 7.64 13.90
C HIS A 19 7.73 8.80 13.42
N SER A 20 8.19 8.74 12.16
CA SER A 20 9.05 9.77 11.57
C SER A 20 8.31 11.07 11.25
N TRP A 21 7.04 11.00 10.83
CA TRP A 21 6.26 12.19 10.44
C TRP A 21 5.47 12.83 11.59
N PHE A 22 4.97 12.03 12.53
CA PHE A 22 4.08 12.52 13.59
C PHE A 22 4.73 12.55 14.97
N SER A 23 5.97 12.05 15.13
CA SER A 23 6.66 11.87 16.42
C SER A 23 5.81 11.21 17.50
N ALA A 24 4.77 10.47 17.09
CA ALA A 24 3.79 9.87 17.97
C ALA A 24 4.22 8.45 18.31
N VAL A 25 4.39 8.16 19.60
CA VAL A 25 4.73 6.83 20.10
C VAL A 25 3.44 6.00 20.19
N ILE A 26 2.90 5.62 19.04
CA ILE A 26 1.70 4.79 18.97
C ILE A 26 2.10 3.33 19.11
N ASN A 27 1.39 2.58 19.95
CA ASN A 27 1.64 1.16 20.16
C ASN A 27 1.51 0.40 18.82
N LYS A 28 2.53 -0.41 18.49
CA LYS A 28 2.62 -1.21 17.24
C LYS A 28 1.34 -2.00 16.96
N ASN A 29 0.73 -2.54 18.03
CA ASN A 29 -0.44 -3.38 17.92
C ASN A 29 -1.65 -2.57 17.43
N ILE A 30 -1.74 -1.29 17.78
CA ILE A 30 -2.85 -0.42 17.36
C ILE A 30 -2.74 -0.11 15.86
N ILE A 31 -1.53 0.19 15.37
CA ILE A 31 -1.30 0.49 13.94
C ILE A 31 -1.63 -0.74 13.08
N VAL A 32 -1.12 -1.91 13.48
CA VAL A 32 -1.40 -3.17 12.77
C VAL A 32 -2.88 -3.52 12.87
N LEU A 33 -3.52 -3.35 14.04
CA LEU A 33 -4.94 -3.62 14.22
C LEU A 33 -5.79 -2.72 13.32
N THR A 34 -5.51 -1.42 13.25
CA THR A 34 -6.18 -0.50 12.32
C THR A 34 -5.97 -0.93 10.87
N GLY A 35 -4.75 -1.33 10.51
CA GLY A 35 -4.44 -1.87 9.18
C GLY A 35 -5.24 -3.13 8.84
N VAL A 36 -5.39 -4.05 9.79
CA VAL A 36 -6.22 -5.25 9.65
C VAL A 36 -7.69 -4.89 9.48
N LEU A 37 -8.21 -3.97 10.29
CA LEU A 37 -9.61 -3.54 10.20
C LEU A 37 -9.92 -2.92 8.83
N VAL A 38 -9.05 -2.04 8.33
CA VAL A 38 -9.17 -1.43 7.00
C VAL A 38 -9.02 -2.49 5.89
N PHE A 39 -8.10 -3.44 6.06
CA PHE A 39 -7.93 -4.54 5.11
C PHE A 39 -9.17 -5.43 5.03
N LEU A 40 -9.84 -5.72 6.15
CA LEU A 40 -11.03 -6.56 6.20
C LEU A 40 -12.31 -5.85 5.74
N LEU A 41 -12.34 -4.52 5.77
CA LEU A 41 -13.48 -3.69 5.37
C LEU A 41 -14.10 -4.08 4.00
N PRO A 42 -13.33 -4.20 2.90
CA PRO A 42 -13.88 -4.61 1.59
C PRO A 42 -14.43 -6.05 1.58
N PHE A 43 -13.95 -6.94 2.45
CA PHE A 43 -14.37 -8.34 2.48
C PHE A 43 -15.81 -8.54 2.95
N VAL A 44 -16.42 -7.55 3.61
CA VAL A 44 -17.85 -7.58 3.98
C VAL A 44 -18.75 -7.70 2.74
N ARG A 45 -18.27 -7.28 1.55
CA ARG A 45 -19.05 -7.29 0.29
C ARG A 45 -19.01 -8.64 -0.43
N ILE A 46 -19.47 -9.72 0.23
CA ILE A 46 -19.41 -11.12 -0.26
C ILE A 46 -19.96 -11.30 -1.69
N LYS A 47 -20.97 -10.51 -2.09
CA LYS A 47 -21.57 -10.57 -3.43
C LYS A 47 -20.59 -10.24 -4.57
N LEU A 48 -19.58 -9.39 -4.30
CA LEU A 48 -18.59 -8.97 -5.28
C LEU A 48 -17.47 -9.98 -5.50
N TYR A 49 -17.41 -11.06 -4.72
CA TYR A 49 -16.35 -12.06 -4.87
C TYR A 49 -16.46 -12.82 -6.19
N LYS A 50 -17.63 -12.78 -6.82
CA LYS A 50 -17.86 -13.31 -8.18
C LYS A 50 -17.26 -12.41 -9.27
N GLU A 51 -17.01 -11.14 -8.98
CA GLU A 51 -16.43 -10.19 -9.92
C GLU A 51 -14.92 -10.42 -10.03
N SER A 52 -14.44 -10.69 -11.25
CA SER A 52 -13.01 -10.89 -11.52
C SER A 52 -12.16 -9.70 -11.08
N MET A 53 -12.69 -8.47 -11.25
CA MET A 53 -12.00 -7.25 -10.86
C MET A 53 -11.82 -7.15 -9.34
N PHE A 54 -12.81 -7.57 -8.55
CA PHE A 54 -12.73 -7.54 -7.09
C PHE A 54 -11.63 -8.48 -6.58
N THR A 55 -11.62 -9.73 -7.07
CA THR A 55 -10.60 -10.72 -6.69
C THR A 55 -9.19 -10.29 -7.12
N TYR A 56 -9.07 -9.61 -8.26
CA TYR A 56 -7.81 -9.03 -8.72
C TYR A 56 -7.29 -7.93 -7.79
N LEU A 57 -8.18 -7.00 -7.38
CA LEU A 57 -7.82 -5.94 -6.44
C LEU A 57 -7.49 -6.50 -5.04
N VAL A 58 -8.18 -7.55 -4.59
CA VAL A 58 -7.85 -8.26 -3.35
C VAL A 58 -6.43 -8.83 -3.40
N LEU A 59 -6.05 -9.48 -4.52
CA LEU A 59 -4.70 -10.00 -4.70
C LEU A 59 -3.64 -8.89 -4.62
N CYS A 60 -3.86 -7.77 -5.32
CA CYS A 60 -2.96 -6.62 -5.28
C CYS A 60 -2.85 -6.04 -3.87
N SER A 61 -3.98 -5.94 -3.16
CA SER A 61 -4.04 -5.48 -1.78
C SER A 61 -3.22 -6.37 -0.85
N ILE A 62 -3.35 -7.70 -0.96
CA ILE A 62 -2.59 -8.66 -0.14
C ILE A 62 -1.08 -8.48 -0.35
N LEU A 63 -0.62 -8.44 -1.61
CA LEU A 63 0.80 -8.31 -1.94
C LEU A 63 1.44 -7.04 -1.35
N ILE A 64 0.69 -5.93 -1.35
CA ILE A 64 1.18 -4.68 -0.76
C ILE A 64 1.10 -4.75 0.77
N TRP A 65 -0.02 -5.23 1.32
CA TRP A 65 -0.30 -5.28 2.76
C TRP A 65 0.75 -6.08 3.54
N ILE A 66 1.13 -7.26 3.05
CA ILE A 66 2.12 -8.14 3.71
C ILE A 66 3.51 -7.48 3.86
N VAL A 67 3.83 -6.49 3.02
CA VAL A 67 5.11 -5.77 3.06
C VAL A 67 4.99 -4.53 3.94
N ILE A 68 3.96 -3.69 3.72
CA ILE A 68 3.86 -2.39 4.40
C ILE A 68 3.58 -2.51 5.91
N PHE A 69 2.85 -3.56 6.33
CA PHE A 69 2.52 -3.82 7.74
C PHE A 69 3.49 -4.81 8.41
N ASN A 70 4.48 -5.32 7.69
CA ASN A 70 5.51 -6.15 8.28
C ASN A 70 6.65 -5.27 8.82
N HIS A 71 6.82 -5.30 10.14
CA HIS A 71 7.86 -4.53 10.85
C HIS A 71 9.28 -5.05 10.60
N LYS A 72 9.44 -6.27 10.06
CA LYS A 72 10.72 -6.86 9.66
C LYS A 72 10.98 -6.75 8.14
N THR A 73 10.26 -5.88 7.44
CA THR A 73 10.46 -5.67 6.01
C THR A 73 11.82 -5.04 5.75
N GLU A 74 12.62 -5.70 4.92
CA GLU A 74 13.90 -5.19 4.45
C GLU A 74 13.77 -4.57 3.05
N SER A 75 14.79 -3.84 2.59
CA SER A 75 14.79 -3.23 1.25
C SER A 75 14.48 -4.22 0.10
N PRO A 76 15.03 -5.45 0.04
CA PRO A 76 14.69 -6.38 -1.03
C PRO A 76 13.24 -6.89 -0.99
N THR A 77 12.60 -6.90 0.19
CA THR A 77 11.21 -7.39 0.35
C THR A 77 10.20 -6.52 -0.39
N PHE A 78 10.53 -5.24 -0.63
CA PHE A 78 9.68 -4.30 -1.38
C PHE A 78 9.40 -4.71 -2.83
N ILE A 79 10.16 -5.66 -3.39
CA ILE A 79 9.85 -6.20 -4.73
C ILE A 79 8.45 -6.83 -4.79
N ILE A 80 7.98 -7.40 -3.67
CA ILE A 80 6.64 -8.00 -3.56
C ILE A 80 5.56 -6.91 -3.61
N ALA A 81 5.76 -5.81 -2.87
CA ALA A 81 4.83 -4.67 -2.91
C ALA A 81 4.80 -4.03 -4.30
N MET A 82 5.96 -3.88 -4.95
CA MET A 82 6.06 -3.34 -6.30
C MET A 82 5.40 -4.25 -7.34
N ALA A 83 5.45 -5.57 -7.17
CA ALA A 83 4.67 -6.48 -8.01
C ALA A 83 3.16 -6.23 -7.86
N GLY A 84 2.66 -6.05 -6.63
CA GLY A 84 1.27 -5.69 -6.38
C GLY A 84 0.87 -4.34 -7.00
N VAL A 85 1.75 -3.34 -6.91
CA VAL A 85 1.57 -2.03 -7.54
C VAL A 85 1.51 -2.14 -9.06
N ALA A 86 2.42 -2.91 -9.67
CA ALA A 86 2.46 -3.10 -11.11
C ALA A 86 1.18 -3.79 -11.63
N LEU A 87 0.74 -4.84 -10.93
CA LEU A 87 -0.53 -5.52 -11.23
C LEU A 87 -1.71 -4.54 -11.16
N TRP A 88 -1.86 -3.83 -10.04
CA TRP A 88 -2.92 -2.83 -9.89
C TRP A 88 -2.89 -1.79 -11.02
N PHE A 89 -1.72 -1.29 -11.41
CA PHE A 89 -1.60 -0.27 -12.45
C PHE A 89 -1.95 -0.78 -13.86
N VAL A 90 -1.75 -2.08 -14.15
CA VAL A 90 -2.12 -2.68 -15.44
C VAL A 90 -3.63 -2.68 -15.66
N ARG A 91 -4.44 -2.86 -14.60
CA ARG A 91 -5.91 -2.85 -14.69
C ARG A 91 -6.58 -1.58 -14.21
N SER A 92 -5.85 -0.69 -13.59
CA SER A 92 -6.37 0.63 -13.25
C SER A 92 -6.58 1.49 -14.48
N GLU A 93 -7.63 2.30 -14.43
CA GLU A 93 -7.82 3.40 -15.38
C GLU A 93 -6.60 4.35 -15.35
N LYS A 94 -6.19 4.83 -16.51
CA LYS A 94 -4.99 5.67 -16.68
C LYS A 94 -5.29 7.14 -16.40
N ASN A 95 -5.94 7.42 -15.28
CA ASN A 95 -6.13 8.78 -14.80
C ASN A 95 -4.80 9.34 -14.27
N THR A 96 -4.64 10.66 -14.35
CA THR A 96 -3.48 11.42 -13.86
C THR A 96 -3.09 11.01 -12.45
N LEU A 97 -4.05 10.80 -11.54
CA LEU A 97 -3.78 10.35 -10.17
C LEU A 97 -3.09 8.97 -10.12
N ASN A 98 -3.58 7.98 -10.89
CA ASN A 98 -3.01 6.63 -10.89
C ASN A 98 -1.62 6.60 -11.52
N ILE A 99 -1.41 7.43 -12.55
CA ILE A 99 -0.10 7.60 -13.18
C ILE A 99 0.88 8.23 -12.19
N ILE A 100 0.49 9.32 -11.51
CA ILE A 100 1.33 9.97 -10.50
C ILE A 100 1.69 8.98 -9.39
N LEU A 101 0.71 8.25 -8.85
CA LEU A 101 0.95 7.25 -7.79
C LEU A 101 1.92 6.16 -8.26
N PHE A 102 1.74 5.63 -9.47
CA PHE A 102 2.62 4.61 -10.03
C PHE A 102 4.04 5.13 -10.25
N VAL A 103 4.20 6.31 -10.86
CA VAL A 103 5.51 6.94 -11.08
C VAL A 103 6.19 7.21 -9.75
N LEU A 104 5.45 7.71 -8.76
CA LEU A 104 5.95 7.98 -7.42
C LEU A 104 6.41 6.69 -6.70
N ALA A 105 5.69 5.58 -6.86
CA ALA A 105 6.12 4.27 -6.35
C ALA A 105 7.36 3.75 -7.08
N PHE A 106 7.40 3.87 -8.41
CA PHE A 106 8.54 3.44 -9.19
C PHE A 106 9.81 4.23 -8.84
N THR A 107 9.70 5.56 -8.70
CA THR A 107 10.84 6.42 -8.38
C THR A 107 11.30 6.26 -6.93
N LEU A 108 10.38 6.35 -5.96
CA LEU A 108 10.74 6.35 -4.54
C LEU A 108 10.94 4.95 -3.94
N THR A 109 10.31 3.90 -4.48
CA THR A 109 10.46 2.55 -3.94
C THR A 109 11.49 1.74 -4.72
N SER A 110 11.46 1.77 -6.06
CA SER A 110 12.37 0.97 -6.89
C SER A 110 13.67 1.67 -7.31
N LEU A 111 13.63 2.98 -7.61
CA LEU A 111 14.82 3.75 -8.00
C LEU A 111 15.57 4.36 -6.81
N SER A 112 14.93 4.52 -5.66
CA SER A 112 15.60 4.98 -4.43
C SER A 112 16.92 4.25 -4.08
N PRO A 113 17.03 2.90 -4.21
CA PRO A 113 18.30 2.20 -3.97
C PRO A 113 19.29 2.25 -5.14
N THR A 114 18.97 2.91 -6.26
CA THR A 114 19.93 3.13 -7.36
C THR A 114 20.68 4.45 -7.21
N ASP A 115 21.90 4.52 -7.76
CA ASP A 115 22.83 5.67 -7.70
C ASP A 115 22.32 6.94 -8.43
N LEU A 116 21.09 6.90 -8.95
CA LEU A 116 20.39 8.05 -9.54
C LEU A 116 19.87 9.03 -8.49
N PHE A 117 19.76 8.61 -7.22
CA PHE A 117 19.39 9.50 -6.12
C PHE A 117 20.65 10.11 -5.48
N PRO A 118 20.75 11.45 -5.34
CA PRO A 118 21.84 12.09 -4.63
C PRO A 118 21.97 11.53 -3.22
N GLU A 119 23.20 11.20 -2.80
CA GLU A 119 23.52 10.61 -1.49
C GLU A 119 22.90 11.40 -0.33
N TYR A 120 22.89 12.73 -0.45
CA TYR A 120 22.24 13.67 0.49
C TYR A 120 20.73 13.42 0.68
N LEU A 121 19.97 13.15 -0.38
CA LEU A 121 18.53 12.85 -0.29
C LEU A 121 18.28 11.44 0.26
N ARG A 122 19.19 10.51 0.01
CA ARG A 122 19.07 9.13 0.47
C ARG A 122 19.27 9.04 1.99
N ASP A 123 20.29 9.71 2.51
CA ASP A 123 20.67 9.65 3.93
C ASP A 123 19.85 10.59 4.81
N GLU A 124 19.42 11.77 4.32
CA GLU A 124 18.60 12.69 5.12
C GLU A 124 17.08 12.49 4.99
N PHE A 125 16.59 11.90 3.89
CA PHE A 125 15.14 11.78 3.67
C PHE A 125 14.66 10.33 3.50
N VAL A 126 15.29 9.53 2.63
CA VAL A 126 14.79 8.19 2.32
C VAL A 126 14.95 7.22 3.49
N HIS A 127 16.14 7.16 4.09
CA HIS A 127 16.45 6.29 5.22
C HIS A 127 15.66 6.66 6.49
N PRO A 128 15.71 7.92 6.97
CA PRO A 128 15.06 8.28 8.24
C PRO A 128 13.53 8.27 8.16
N TYR A 129 12.89 8.63 7.03
CA TYR A 129 11.43 8.73 6.97
C TYR A 129 10.71 7.49 6.42
N SER A 130 11.43 6.39 6.15
CA SER A 130 10.85 5.19 5.53
C SER A 130 10.05 5.50 4.25
N LEU A 131 10.52 6.48 3.47
CA LEU A 131 9.80 7.07 2.33
C LEU A 131 9.51 6.05 1.22
N LYS A 132 10.20 4.91 1.19
CA LYS A 132 9.92 3.78 0.30
C LYS A 132 8.54 3.17 0.52
N ALA A 133 8.05 3.19 1.77
CA ALA A 133 6.73 2.64 2.13
C ALA A 133 5.58 3.57 1.75
N PHE A 134 5.82 4.88 1.74
CA PHE A 134 4.79 5.89 1.51
C PHE A 134 4.02 5.72 0.19
N PRO A 135 4.67 5.55 -0.97
CA PRO A 135 3.97 5.26 -2.23
C PRO A 135 3.06 4.04 -2.15
N CYS A 136 3.58 2.95 -1.57
CA CYS A 136 2.87 1.69 -1.43
C CYS A 136 1.64 1.84 -0.52
N ILE A 137 1.74 2.63 0.57
CA ILE A 137 0.62 2.92 1.47
C ILE A 137 -0.48 3.69 0.72
N LEU A 138 -0.13 4.73 -0.05
CA LEU A 138 -1.11 5.50 -0.81
C LEU A 138 -1.84 4.63 -1.84
N ILE A 139 -1.09 3.80 -2.58
CA ILE A 139 -1.67 2.89 -3.57
C ILE A 139 -2.56 1.85 -2.88
N TRP A 140 -2.14 1.32 -1.73
CA TRP A 140 -2.95 0.40 -0.96
C TRP A 140 -4.28 1.03 -0.51
N CYS A 141 -4.25 2.25 0.04
CA CYS A 141 -5.47 3.00 0.38
C CYS A 141 -6.38 3.21 -0.85
N LYS A 142 -5.79 3.52 -2.00
CA LYS A 142 -6.52 3.65 -3.28
C LYS A 142 -7.17 2.32 -3.66
N ILE A 143 -6.45 1.20 -3.59
CA ILE A 143 -7.01 -0.14 -3.87
C ILE A 143 -8.18 -0.48 -2.95
N ILE A 144 -8.08 -0.18 -1.65
CA ILE A 144 -9.20 -0.34 -0.71
C ILE A 144 -10.40 0.51 -1.15
N TYR A 145 -10.16 1.77 -1.52
CA TYR A 145 -11.22 2.65 -2.04
C TYR A 145 -11.86 2.10 -3.32
N ASP A 146 -11.08 1.64 -4.29
CA ASP A 146 -11.58 1.05 -5.54
C ASP A 146 -12.46 -0.18 -5.27
N MET A 147 -12.06 -1.06 -4.34
CA MET A 147 -12.88 -2.21 -3.94
C MET A 147 -14.20 -1.80 -3.28
N MET A 148 -14.19 -0.68 -2.55
CA MET A 148 -15.38 -0.12 -1.92
C MET A 148 -16.29 0.62 -2.90
N ALA A 149 -15.72 1.25 -3.94
CA ALA A 149 -16.45 1.93 -5.00
C ALA A 149 -16.93 0.98 -6.11
N LEU A 150 -16.36 -0.24 -6.19
CA LEU A 150 -16.71 -1.21 -7.23
C LEU A 150 -18.21 -1.53 -7.21
N LYS A 151 -18.82 -1.50 -8.40
CA LYS A 151 -20.22 -1.88 -8.64
C LYS A 151 -20.24 -3.24 -9.33
N SER A 152 -21.13 -4.14 -8.90
CA SER A 152 -21.28 -5.47 -9.52
C SER A 152 -21.88 -5.32 -10.91
N GLU A 153 -21.38 -6.12 -11.85
CA GLU A 153 -21.84 -6.17 -13.23
C GLU A 153 -23.30 -6.66 -13.33
N ASN A 154 -23.80 -7.37 -12.30
CA ASN A 154 -25.22 -7.78 -12.19
C ASN A 154 -26.21 -6.61 -11.93
N GLN A 155 -25.76 -5.36 -12.06
CA GLN A 155 -26.58 -4.15 -12.07
C GLN A 155 -26.77 -3.58 -13.49
N VAL A 156 -26.57 -4.39 -14.54
CA VAL A 156 -27.13 -4.07 -15.87
C VAL A 156 -28.64 -4.20 -15.78
N ASN A 157 -29.34 -3.07 -15.87
CA ASN A 157 -30.78 -3.03 -16.00
C ASN A 157 -31.17 -3.85 -17.24
N PRO A 158 -31.97 -4.94 -17.11
CA PRO A 158 -32.35 -5.78 -18.25
C PRO A 158 -33.14 -5.04 -19.34
N LEU A 159 -33.48 -3.76 -19.12
CA LEU A 159 -34.25 -2.93 -20.05
C LEU A 159 -33.42 -2.09 -21.01
N THR A 160 -32.11 -1.88 -20.81
CA THR A 160 -31.37 -0.86 -21.60
C THR A 160 -30.05 -1.27 -22.25
N GLY A 161 -29.51 -2.46 -22.03
CA GLY A 161 -28.49 -3.06 -22.90
C GLY A 161 -27.32 -2.17 -23.36
N GLN A 162 -26.88 -1.20 -22.54
CA GLN A 162 -25.77 -0.29 -22.87
C GLN A 162 -24.72 -0.29 -21.76
N THR A 163 -23.47 -0.45 -22.17
CA THR A 163 -22.26 -0.25 -21.37
C THR A 163 -21.90 1.24 -21.40
N ASN A 164 -21.65 1.83 -20.23
CA ASN A 164 -21.01 3.15 -20.14
C ASN A 164 -19.59 3.11 -20.69
#